data_AF-A0A365XYJ7-F1
#
_entry.id   AF-A0A365XYJ7-F1
#
_cell.length_a   1.000
_cell.length_b   1.000
_cell.length_c   1.000
_cell.angle_alpha   90.00
_cell.angle_beta   90.00
_cell.angle_gamma   90.00
#
_symmetry.space_group_name_H-M   'P 1'
#
loop_
_entity.id
_entity.type
_entity.pdbx_description
1 polymer ?
#
loop_
_entity_poly.entity_id
_entity_poly.type
_entity_poly.pdbx_seq_one_letter_code
_entity_poly.pdbx_strand_id
1 'polypeptide(L)'
;MIIKELQVVIETPRGSSEKFDFDPVSRFFVLSKALPAGMVFPFDFGFIPGTRGEDGCPLDILVLSEFKTFSGCMLKCRLIGAIKGIQREADGTQIRNDRYIAVPFVSTVYKEVDVMPDKLIRELEVFLMAYHQLEGKQFRPMGYLDAAPAYEQIKFV
;
A
#
# COMPACT_ATOMS: atom_id res chain seq x y z
N MET A 1 2.08 19.38 14.60
CA MET A 1 1.13 18.57 13.80
C MET A 1 0.69 17.40 14.67
N ILE A 2 -0.61 17.11 14.78
CA ILE A 2 -1.06 15.91 15.53
C ILE A 2 -0.83 14.71 14.62
N ILE A 3 0.10 13.83 14.98
CA ILE A 3 0.31 12.56 14.30
C ILE A 3 -0.88 11.66 14.66
N LYS A 4 -1.71 11.30 13.68
CA LYS A 4 -2.83 10.38 13.89
C LYS A 4 -2.36 8.95 13.65
N GLU A 5 -2.64 8.07 14.60
CA GLU A 5 -2.39 6.63 14.50
C GLU A 5 -3.31 6.02 13.45
N LEU A 6 -2.73 5.26 12.52
CA LEU A 6 -3.44 4.39 11.58
C LEU A 6 -3.17 2.94 11.93
N GLN A 7 -4.23 2.14 11.97
CA GLN A 7 -4.10 0.68 11.98
C GLN A 7 -3.91 0.21 10.55
N VAL A 8 -2.96 -0.70 10.37
CA VAL A 8 -2.64 -1.30 9.07
C VAL A 8 -2.58 -2.81 9.24
N VAL A 9 -3.28 -3.56 8.40
CA VAL A 9 -3.20 -5.03 8.40
C VAL A 9 -2.40 -5.46 7.19
N ILE A 10 -1.31 -6.19 7.41
CA ILE A 10 -0.42 -6.66 6.35
C ILE A 10 -1.04 -7.86 5.65
N GLU A 11 -1.11 -7.79 4.32
CA GLU A 11 -1.51 -8.93 3.49
C GLU A 11 -0.26 -9.61 2.93
N THR A 12 0.59 -8.85 2.24
CA THR A 12 1.78 -9.36 1.56
C THR A 12 3.05 -8.81 2.19
N PRO A 13 3.82 -9.64 2.93
CA PRO A 13 5.06 -9.21 3.54
C PRO A 13 6.13 -8.83 2.52
N ARG A 14 7.04 -7.93 2.91
CA ARG A 14 8.22 -7.52 2.16
C ARG A 14 9.02 -8.74 1.67
N GLY A 15 9.47 -8.66 0.43
CA GLY A 15 10.26 -9.70 -0.23
C GLY A 15 9.44 -10.92 -0.63
N SER A 16 8.12 -10.92 -0.47
CA SER A 16 7.24 -11.99 -0.95
C SER A 16 7.04 -11.89 -2.47
N SER A 17 7.14 -13.02 -3.15
CA SER A 17 6.62 -13.23 -4.51
C SER A 17 5.18 -13.73 -4.50
N GLU A 18 4.72 -14.22 -3.36
CA GLU A 18 3.35 -14.67 -3.12
C GLU A 18 2.53 -13.46 -2.69
N LYS A 19 1.58 -13.03 -3.53
CA LYS A 19 0.62 -11.99 -3.18
C LYS A 19 -0.55 -12.62 -2.45
N PHE A 20 -0.77 -12.18 -1.23
CA PHE A 20 -1.94 -12.52 -0.44
C PHE A 20 -2.94 -11.37 -0.46
N ASP A 21 -4.21 -11.71 -0.38
CA ASP A 21 -5.34 -10.79 -0.19
C ASP A 21 -6.20 -11.29 0.98
N PHE A 22 -6.76 -10.38 1.78
CA PHE A 22 -7.75 -10.74 2.77
C PHE A 22 -9.12 -10.94 2.10
N ASP A 23 -9.67 -12.14 2.22
CA ASP A 23 -11.04 -12.42 1.79
C ASP A 23 -12.03 -12.11 2.93
N PRO A 24 -12.87 -11.07 2.82
CA PRO A 24 -13.82 -10.71 3.87
C PRO A 24 -14.92 -11.77 4.09
N VAL A 25 -15.19 -12.62 3.09
CA VAL A 25 -16.23 -13.66 3.20
C VAL A 25 -15.73 -14.82 4.06
N SER A 26 -14.59 -15.40 3.71
CA SER A 26 -14.02 -16.52 4.47
C SER A 26 -13.25 -16.09 5.71
N ARG A 27 -12.85 -14.81 5.80
CA ARG A 27 -11.99 -14.22 6.85
C ARG A 27 -10.59 -14.82 6.89
N PHE A 28 -10.11 -15.35 5.76
CA PHE A 28 -8.75 -15.84 5.60
C PHE A 28 -7.93 -14.93 4.70
N PHE A 29 -6.61 -14.97 4.89
CA PHE A 29 -5.67 -14.49 3.88
C PHE A 29 -5.50 -15.57 2.83
N VAL A 30 -5.81 -15.22 1.59
CA VAL A 30 -5.79 -16.13 0.45
C VAL A 30 -4.61 -15.80 -0.44
N LEU A 31 -3.86 -16.81 -0.86
CA LEU A 31 -2.88 -16.66 -1.91
C LEU A 31 -3.61 -16.31 -3.21
N SER A 32 -3.54 -15.03 -3.58
CA SER A 32 -4.22 -14.47 -4.73
C SER A 32 -3.43 -14.72 -6.00
N LYS A 33 -2.11 -14.47 -5.96
CA LYS A 33 -1.23 -14.56 -7.14
C LYS A 33 0.20 -14.96 -6.76
N ALA A 34 0.87 -15.63 -7.69
CA ALA A 34 2.32 -15.77 -7.69
C ALA A 34 2.91 -14.77 -8.69
N LEU A 35 3.82 -13.90 -8.23
CA LEU A 35 4.50 -12.93 -9.07
C LEU A 35 5.52 -13.62 -9.99
N PRO A 36 5.85 -13.02 -11.15
CA PRO A 36 6.89 -13.54 -12.03
C PRO A 36 8.25 -13.64 -11.33
N ALA A 37 9.10 -14.54 -11.85
CA ALA A 37 10.44 -14.77 -11.31
C ALA A 37 11.24 -13.46 -11.20
N GLY A 38 11.82 -13.22 -10.01
CA GLY A 38 12.63 -12.04 -9.71
C GLY A 38 11.83 -10.82 -9.23
N MET A 39 10.50 -10.85 -9.28
CA MET A 39 9.65 -9.77 -8.75
C MET A 39 9.15 -10.10 -7.35
N VAL A 40 9.33 -9.16 -6.43
CA VAL A 40 8.87 -9.25 -5.04
C VAL A 40 8.35 -7.90 -4.56
N PHE A 41 7.48 -7.91 -3.55
CA PHE A 41 7.03 -6.67 -2.91
C PHE A 41 8.20 -5.97 -2.18
N PRO A 42 8.50 -4.70 -2.48
CA PRO A 42 9.67 -4.01 -1.90
C PRO A 42 9.49 -3.64 -0.42
N PHE A 43 8.24 -3.53 0.03
CA PHE A 43 7.83 -3.25 1.40
C PHE A 43 6.65 -4.14 1.79
N ASP A 44 6.32 -4.16 3.08
CA ASP A 44 5.08 -4.80 3.53
C ASP A 44 3.90 -4.05 2.88
N PHE A 45 2.98 -4.81 2.31
CA PHE A 45 1.78 -4.30 1.63
C PHE A 45 0.54 -4.85 2.33
N GLY A 46 -0.48 -4.01 2.45
CA GLY A 46 -1.76 -4.43 2.99
C GLY A 46 -2.77 -3.28 2.91
N PHE A 47 -3.66 -3.22 3.90
CA PHE A 47 -4.78 -2.29 3.86
C PHE A 47 -5.04 -1.57 5.19
N ILE A 48 -5.79 -0.47 5.10
CA ILE A 48 -6.27 0.30 6.25
C ILE A 48 -7.69 -0.20 6.62
N PRO A 49 -7.90 -0.88 7.76
CA PRO A 49 -9.21 -1.36 8.17
C PRO A 49 -10.22 -0.23 8.36
N GLY A 50 -11.50 -0.52 8.11
CA GLY A 50 -12.58 0.46 8.28
C GLY A 50 -12.53 1.60 7.26
N THR A 51 -11.88 1.40 6.11
CA THR A 51 -11.87 2.36 5.00
C THR A 51 -12.50 1.73 3.76
N ARG A 52 -12.86 2.57 2.79
CA ARG A 52 -13.38 2.12 1.50
C ARG A 52 -12.88 3.02 0.36
N GLY A 53 -12.13 2.43 -0.55
CA GLY A 53 -11.70 3.01 -1.82
C GLY A 53 -12.82 3.06 -2.85
N GLU A 54 -12.52 3.67 -3.99
CA GLU A 54 -13.46 3.79 -5.10
C GLU A 54 -13.76 2.44 -5.78
N ASP A 55 -12.85 1.47 -5.66
CA ASP A 55 -13.04 0.08 -6.07
C ASP A 55 -13.91 -0.73 -5.09
N GLY A 56 -14.32 -0.11 -3.98
CA GLY A 56 -15.12 -0.75 -2.93
C GLY A 56 -14.31 -1.59 -1.94
N CYS A 57 -12.99 -1.72 -2.13
CA CYS A 57 -12.07 -2.42 -1.23
C CYS A 57 -11.49 -1.45 -0.19
N PRO A 58 -10.94 -1.94 0.94
CA PRO A 58 -10.16 -1.10 1.85
C PRO A 58 -8.98 -0.42 1.14
N LEU A 59 -8.56 0.75 1.64
CA LEU A 59 -7.47 1.52 1.01
C LEU A 59 -6.12 0.80 1.17
N ASP A 60 -5.39 0.70 0.04
CA ASP A 60 -4.06 0.08 -0.05
C ASP A 60 -2.97 0.91 0.62
N ILE A 61 -2.08 0.24 1.35
CA ILE A 61 -0.97 0.89 2.06
C ILE A 61 0.32 0.06 2.04
N LEU A 62 1.44 0.76 1.85
CA LEU A 62 2.80 0.26 1.97
C LEU A 62 3.40 0.69 3.31
N VAL A 63 4.11 -0.22 3.97
CA VAL A 63 4.71 0.03 5.28
C VAL A 63 6.23 -0.01 5.18
N LEU A 64 6.85 1.16 5.38
CA LEU A 64 8.30 1.33 5.41
C LEU A 64 8.85 0.99 6.80
N SER A 65 9.67 -0.05 6.89
CA SER A 65 10.32 -0.47 8.13
C SER A 65 11.62 -1.24 7.89
N GLU A 66 12.44 -1.38 8.94
CA GLU A 66 13.70 -2.12 8.94
C GLU A 66 13.53 -3.63 9.09
N PHE A 67 12.32 -4.08 9.37
CA PHE A 67 11.98 -5.47 9.60
C PHE A 67 10.99 -5.98 8.54
N LYS A 68 10.78 -7.30 8.54
CA LYS A 68 9.72 -7.96 7.78
C LYS A 68 8.65 -8.43 8.74
N THR A 69 7.39 -8.31 8.37
CA THR A 69 6.26 -8.83 9.16
C THR A 69 5.70 -10.11 8.55
N PHE A 70 4.43 -10.42 8.83
CA PHE A 70 3.73 -11.61 8.36
C PHE A 70 2.28 -11.26 8.01
N SER A 71 1.65 -12.06 7.14
CA SER A 71 0.25 -11.86 6.73
C SER A 71 -0.69 -11.94 7.93
N GLY A 72 -1.59 -10.96 8.06
CA GLY A 72 -2.47 -10.78 9.21
C GLY A 72 -1.86 -10.02 10.38
N CYS A 73 -0.60 -9.60 10.31
CA CYS A 73 -0.02 -8.72 11.31
C CYS A 73 -0.69 -7.34 11.27
N MET A 74 -1.22 -6.87 12.41
CA MET A 74 -1.73 -5.52 12.55
C MET A 74 -0.65 -4.62 13.15
N LEU A 75 -0.37 -3.51 12.47
CA LEU A 75 0.60 -2.50 12.86
C LEU A 75 -0.09 -1.19 13.20
N LYS A 76 0.44 -0.51 14.22
CA LYS A 76 0.14 0.90 14.51
C LYS A 76 1.17 1.76 13.80
N CYS A 77 0.71 2.56 12.86
CA CYS A 77 1.58 3.33 11.97
C CYS A 77 1.24 4.82 11.98
N ARG A 78 2.22 5.64 11.63
CA ARG A 78 2.03 7.04 11.25
C ARG A 78 2.06 7.15 9.72
N LEU A 79 1.09 7.88 9.16
CA LEU A 79 1.07 8.17 7.72
C LEU A 79 2.17 9.16 7.37
N ILE A 80 2.90 8.91 6.29
CA ILE A 80 3.94 9.82 5.77
C ILE A 80 3.62 10.38 4.38
N GLY A 81 2.67 9.77 3.67
CA GLY A 81 2.13 10.31 2.43
C GLY A 81 1.37 9.28 1.61
N ALA A 82 1.16 9.60 0.34
CA ALA A 82 0.53 8.71 -0.63
C ALA A 82 1.00 8.99 -2.05
N ILE A 83 1.17 7.94 -2.85
CA ILE A 83 1.32 8.02 -4.31
C ILE A 83 -0.09 8.02 -4.90
N LYS A 84 -0.47 9.10 -5.58
CA LYS A 84 -1.77 9.17 -6.27
C LYS A 84 -1.74 8.30 -7.53
N GLY A 85 -2.81 7.56 -7.76
CA GLY A 85 -2.86 6.59 -8.85
C GLY A 85 -4.22 6.51 -9.52
N ILE A 86 -4.22 6.41 -10.84
CA ILE A 86 -5.40 5.94 -11.59
C ILE A 86 -5.08 4.54 -12.10
N GLN A 87 -5.90 3.58 -11.70
CA GLN A 87 -5.84 2.21 -12.20
C GLN A 87 -6.85 2.05 -13.32
N ARG A 88 -6.40 1.52 -14.46
CA ARG A 88 -7.26 1.09 -15.55
C ARG A 88 -7.37 -0.42 -15.53
N GLU A 89 -8.59 -0.90 -15.36
CA GLU A 89 -8.95 -2.31 -15.41
C GLU A 89 -8.93 -2.85 -16.85
N ALA A 90 -8.95 -4.18 -16.98
CA ALA A 90 -8.91 -4.85 -18.29
C ALA A 90 -10.12 -4.53 -19.18
N ASP A 91 -11.27 -4.22 -18.57
CA ASP A 91 -12.50 -3.80 -19.25
C ASP A 91 -12.48 -2.30 -19.67
N GLY A 92 -11.41 -1.58 -19.32
CA GLY A 92 -11.22 -0.17 -19.60
C GLY A 92 -11.72 0.79 -18.52
N THR A 93 -12.36 0.30 -17.46
CA THR A 93 -12.79 1.10 -16.31
C THR A 93 -11.58 1.78 -15.66
N GLN A 94 -11.72 3.07 -15.31
CA GLN A 94 -10.70 3.82 -14.59
C GLN A 94 -11.18 4.14 -13.18
N ILE A 95 -10.35 3.83 -12.19
CA ILE A 95 -10.65 3.99 -10.78
C ILE A 95 -9.48 4.70 -10.12
N ARG A 96 -9.74 5.66 -9.23
CA ARG A 96 -8.68 6.21 -8.39
C ARG A 96 -8.26 5.15 -7.37
N ASN A 97 -7.00 4.77 -7.42
CA ASN A 97 -6.44 3.79 -6.51
C ASN A 97 -5.10 4.31 -5.98
N ASP A 98 -5.17 5.16 -4.96
CA ASP A 98 -3.98 5.74 -4.34
C ASP A 98 -3.25 4.68 -3.51
N ARG A 99 -1.92 4.80 -3.39
CA ARG A 99 -1.09 3.90 -2.56
C ARG A 99 -0.58 4.70 -1.38
N TYR A 100 -1.16 4.50 -0.20
CA TYR A 100 -0.73 5.16 1.02
C TYR A 100 0.61 4.61 1.49
N ILE A 101 1.36 5.42 2.24
CA ILE A 101 2.68 5.04 2.76
C ILE A 101 2.73 5.44 4.23
N ALA A 102 3.13 4.49 5.07
CA ALA A 102 3.24 4.70 6.50
C ALA A 102 4.50 4.05 7.09
N VAL A 103 4.85 4.51 8.30
CA VAL A 103 5.95 3.97 9.10
C VAL A 103 5.36 3.45 10.43
N PRO A 104 5.71 2.24 10.89
CA PRO A 104 5.29 1.75 12.20
C PRO A 104 5.88 2.60 13.33
N PHE A 105 5.11 2.90 14.37
CA PHE A 105 5.61 3.64 15.55
C PHE A 105 6.77 2.92 16.25
N VAL A 106 6.84 1.59 16.11
CA VAL A 106 7.91 0.76 16.68
C VAL A 106 9.21 0.79 15.85
N SER A 107 9.20 1.37 14.65
CA SER A 107 10.41 1.50 13.85
C SER A 107 11.40 2.40 14.56
N THR A 108 12.64 1.93 14.69
CA THR A 108 13.75 2.68 15.27
C THR A 108 14.59 3.36 14.18
N VAL A 109 14.69 2.72 13.01
CA VAL A 109 15.46 3.22 11.86
C VAL A 109 14.70 4.32 11.12
N TYR A 110 13.38 4.19 10.96
CA TYR A 110 12.57 5.13 10.19
C TYR A 110 11.79 6.11 11.07
N LYS A 111 12.07 6.19 12.38
CA LYS A 111 11.31 7.01 13.33
C LYS A 111 11.20 8.50 12.94
N GLU A 112 12.26 9.08 12.37
CA GLU A 112 12.33 10.50 11.97
C GLU A 112 11.94 10.74 10.51
N VAL A 113 11.54 9.70 9.76
CA VAL A 113 11.23 9.82 8.33
C VAL A 113 9.81 10.32 8.13
N ASP A 114 9.62 11.63 8.00
CA ASP A 114 8.28 12.21 7.81
C ASP A 114 7.91 12.43 6.33
N VAL A 115 8.88 12.39 5.44
CA VAL A 115 8.70 12.55 3.98
C VAL A 115 9.46 11.46 3.25
N MET A 116 8.82 10.87 2.25
CA MET A 116 9.43 9.84 1.42
C MET A 116 10.49 10.46 0.49
N PRO A 117 11.72 9.93 0.40
CA PRO A 117 12.70 10.44 -0.55
C PRO A 117 12.24 10.28 -2.00
N ASP A 118 12.42 11.30 -2.84
CA ASP A 118 12.02 11.31 -4.26
C ASP A 118 12.47 10.07 -5.04
N LYS A 119 13.70 9.61 -4.78
CA LYS A 119 14.23 8.41 -5.41
C LYS A 119 13.35 7.19 -5.10
N LEU A 120 12.94 7.04 -3.85
CA LEU A 120 12.14 5.90 -3.42
C LEU A 120 10.70 5.99 -3.92
N ILE A 121 10.15 7.21 -4.02
CA ILE A 121 8.85 7.45 -4.67
C ILE A 121 8.90 6.92 -6.12
N ARG A 122 9.92 7.31 -6.89
CA ARG A 122 10.07 6.88 -8.30
C ARG A 122 10.24 5.36 -8.42
N GLU A 123 11.03 4.74 -7.55
CA GLU A 123 11.20 3.28 -7.53
C GLU A 123 9.87 2.56 -7.25
N LEU A 124 9.05 3.09 -6.33
CA LEU A 124 7.71 2.56 -6.05
C LEU A 124 6.73 2.76 -7.21
N GLU A 125 6.75 3.92 -7.86
CA GLU A 125 5.94 4.17 -9.06
C GLU A 125 6.27 3.16 -10.16
N VAL A 126 7.56 2.90 -10.43
CA VAL A 126 7.99 1.89 -11.41
C VAL A 126 7.52 0.49 -11.00
N PHE A 127 7.66 0.11 -9.74
CA PHE A 127 7.16 -1.17 -9.23
C PHE A 127 5.64 -1.31 -9.44
N LEU A 128 4.86 -0.29 -9.06
CA LEU A 128 3.40 -0.30 -9.19
C LEU A 128 2.96 -0.37 -10.65
N MET A 129 3.62 0.36 -11.54
CA MET A 129 3.34 0.31 -12.98
C MET A 129 3.61 -1.09 -13.55
N ALA A 130 4.78 -1.65 -13.28
CA ALA A 130 5.17 -2.98 -13.77
C ALA A 130 4.24 -4.08 -13.20
N TYR A 131 3.93 -4.00 -11.90
CA TYR A 131 3.05 -4.93 -11.22
C TYR A 131 1.67 -4.97 -11.89
N HIS A 132 1.01 -3.83 -12.06
CA HIS A 132 -0.32 -3.81 -12.68
C HIS A 132 -0.28 -4.22 -14.16
N GLN A 133 0.78 -3.86 -14.90
CA GLN A 133 0.95 -4.30 -16.29
C GLN A 133 0.98 -5.83 -16.41
N LEU A 134 1.67 -6.51 -15.49
CA LEU A 134 1.71 -7.97 -15.44
C LEU A 134 0.35 -8.59 -15.09
N GLU A 135 -0.53 -7.84 -14.42
CA GLU A 135 -1.91 -8.26 -14.17
C GLU A 135 -2.86 -7.98 -15.35
N GLY A 136 -2.34 -7.49 -16.49
CA GLY A 136 -3.17 -7.06 -17.61
C GLY A 136 -3.93 -5.74 -17.35
N LYS A 137 -3.53 -5.01 -16.31
CA LYS A 137 -4.07 -3.70 -15.91
C LYS A 137 -3.06 -2.60 -16.22
N GLN A 138 -3.42 -1.34 -15.95
CA GLN A 138 -2.46 -0.23 -16.00
C GLN A 138 -2.59 0.59 -14.73
N PHE A 139 -1.46 1.05 -14.19
CA PHE A 139 -1.42 2.01 -13.10
C PHE A 139 -0.72 3.26 -13.60
N ARG A 140 -1.34 4.43 -13.46
CA ARG A 140 -0.76 5.71 -13.84
C ARG A 140 -0.54 6.55 -12.59
N PRO A 141 0.72 6.79 -12.19
CA PRO A 141 1.04 7.73 -11.12
C PRO A 141 0.62 9.15 -11.49
N MET A 142 0.05 9.87 -10.53
CA MET A 142 -0.47 11.24 -10.68
C MET A 142 0.20 12.23 -9.71
N GLY A 143 1.34 11.84 -9.14
CA GLY A 143 2.13 12.61 -8.18
C GLY A 143 1.99 12.14 -6.73
N TYR A 144 2.72 12.78 -5.84
CA TYR A 144 2.79 12.44 -4.41
C TYR A 144 2.01 13.44 -3.55
N LEU A 145 1.45 12.97 -2.44
CA LEU A 145 0.87 13.76 -1.37
C LEU A 145 1.67 13.56 -0.09
N ASP A 146 2.00 14.65 0.59
CA ASP A 146 2.54 14.59 1.96
C ASP A 146 1.50 14.07 2.95
N ALA A 147 1.94 13.73 4.17
CA ALA A 147 1.14 13.11 5.21
C ALA A 147 -0.22 13.79 5.47
N ALA A 148 -0.25 15.11 5.62
CA ALA A 148 -1.48 15.84 5.94
C ALA A 148 -2.54 15.76 4.83
N PRO A 149 -2.26 16.18 3.57
CA PRO A 149 -3.24 16.06 2.50
C PRO A 149 -3.57 14.61 2.15
N ALA A 150 -2.64 13.67 2.33
CA ALA A 150 -2.93 12.24 2.17
C ALA A 150 -3.97 11.78 3.21
N TYR A 151 -3.81 12.16 4.47
CA TYR A 151 -4.75 11.78 5.53
C TYR A 151 -6.17 12.30 5.25
N GLU A 152 -6.31 13.49 4.68
CA GLU A 152 -7.62 14.07 4.31
C GLU A 152 -8.36 13.26 3.24
N GLN A 153 -7.66 12.44 2.45
CA GLN A 153 -8.27 11.55 1.46
C GLN A 153 -8.82 10.25 2.10
N ILE A 154 -8.40 9.91 3.32
CA ILE A 154 -8.83 8.68 4.01
C ILE A 154 -10.23 8.89 4.58
N LYS A 155 -11.20 8.17 4.02
CA LYS A 155 -12.58 8.11 4.52
C LYS A 155 -12.80 6.80 5.27
N PHE A 156 -13.07 6.91 6.57
CA PHE A 156 -13.48 5.79 7.38
C PHE A 156 -14.99 5.56 7.22
N VAL A 157 -15.38 4.29 7.17
CA VAL A 157 -16.77 3.81 6.98
C VAL A 157 -17.24 2.95 8.13
#